data_AF-A0A7W0K5P0-F1
#
_entry.id   AF-A0A7W0K5P0-F1
#
_cell.length_a   1.000
_cell.length_b   1.000
_cell.length_c   1.000
_cell.angle_alpha   90.00
_cell.angle_beta   90.00
_cell.angle_gamma   90.00
#
_symmetry.space_group_name_H-M   'P 1'
#
loop_
_entity.id
_entity.type
_entity.pdbx_description
1 polymer ?
#
loop_
_entity_poly.entity_id
_entity_poly.type
_entity_poly.pdbx_seq_one_letter_code
_entity_poly.pdbx_strand_id
1 'polypeptide(L)'
;APDGSSRWITGPEARDDVHRLRAESGAVLVGAGTVRADDPALTVRNEEIVSDEAGQPLRVVLGQVSEEARVQPAVALDGDLGEALDDLGNRGVLQVLVEGGATVAGAFHRAGLVDRYVFYLAPALLGGDDGRPVLAGGGAPTMTEAWRGRIVSVRPLGGDLRVELAGD
;
A
#
# COMPACT_ATOMS: atom_id res chain seq x y z
N ALA A 1 -7.89 13.07 -8.35
CA ALA A 1 -9.06 13.70 -8.98
C ALA A 1 -9.53 12.84 -10.17
N PRO A 2 -10.66 13.15 -10.82
CA PRO A 2 -11.23 12.34 -11.90
C PRO A 2 -10.29 12.14 -13.08
N ASP A 3 -9.42 13.12 -13.33
CA ASP A 3 -8.36 13.10 -14.34
C ASP A 3 -7.19 12.14 -14.01
N GLY A 4 -7.22 11.45 -12.87
CA GLY A 4 -6.17 10.55 -12.41
C GLY A 4 -5.01 11.24 -11.69
N SER A 5 -5.01 12.58 -11.57
CA SER A 5 -4.01 13.29 -10.77
C SER A 5 -4.15 12.90 -9.29
N SER A 6 -3.07 12.37 -8.73
CA SER A 6 -3.06 11.79 -7.37
C SER A 6 -1.77 12.11 -6.60
N ARG A 7 -0.85 12.85 -7.23
CA ARG A 7 0.47 13.11 -6.66
C ARG A 7 0.41 14.24 -5.63
N TRP A 8 1.15 14.04 -4.53
CA TRP A 8 1.39 15.05 -3.48
C TRP A 8 0.15 15.53 -2.73
N ILE A 9 -0.84 14.65 -2.53
CA ILE A 9 -1.96 14.94 -1.63
C ILE A 9 -1.45 15.10 -0.19
N THR A 10 -0.53 14.22 0.23
CA THR A 10 0.13 14.28 1.53
C THR A 10 1.50 14.99 1.44
N GLY A 11 1.88 15.62 2.55
CA GLY A 11 3.12 16.35 2.76
C GLY A 11 4.37 15.47 2.85
N PRO A 12 5.56 16.10 3.01
CA PRO A 12 6.83 15.40 3.09
C PRO A 12 6.95 14.48 4.31
N GLU A 13 6.43 14.87 5.48
CA GLU A 13 6.53 14.09 6.71
C GLU A 13 5.76 12.76 6.62
N ALA A 14 4.62 12.76 5.92
CA ALA A 14 3.87 11.55 5.61
C ALA A 14 4.63 10.64 4.63
N ARG A 15 5.28 11.23 3.61
CA ARG A 15 6.12 10.47 2.66
C ARG A 15 7.33 9.85 3.36
N ASP A 16 7.93 10.54 4.32
CA ASP A 16 9.03 10.01 5.13
C ASP A 16 8.57 8.87 6.04
N ASP A 17 7.36 8.96 6.63
CA ASP A 17 6.78 7.84 7.40
C ASP A 17 6.51 6.61 6.53
N VAL A 18 6.04 6.79 5.28
CA VAL A 18 5.91 5.69 4.30
C VAL A 18 7.28 5.07 4.00
N HIS A 19 8.34 5.88 3.83
CA HIS A 19 9.68 5.35 3.62
C HIS A 19 10.19 4.53 4.82
N ARG A 20 9.83 4.90 6.06
CA ARG A 20 10.10 4.06 7.24
C ARG A 20 9.34 2.74 7.20
N LEU A 21 8.04 2.76 6.88
CA LEU A 21 7.24 1.54 6.76
C LEU A 21 7.78 0.60 5.69
N ARG A 22 8.28 1.12 4.56
CA ARG A 22 8.94 0.31 3.54
C ARG A 22 10.21 -0.36 4.08
N ALA A 23 11.03 0.38 4.83
CA ALA A 23 12.26 -0.16 5.42
C ALA A 23 12.00 -1.20 6.51
N GLU A 24 10.89 -1.09 7.22
CA GLU A 24 10.44 -2.07 8.23
C GLU A 24 9.81 -3.33 7.59
N SER A 25 9.56 -3.33 6.28
CA SER A 25 8.88 -4.42 5.59
C SER A 25 9.87 -5.27 4.80
N GLY A 26 9.66 -6.60 4.81
CA GLY A 26 10.45 -7.50 3.97
C GLY A 26 10.07 -7.41 2.49
N ALA A 27 8.83 -7.01 2.20
CA ALA A 27 8.35 -6.76 0.84
C ALA A 27 7.38 -5.57 0.77
N VAL A 28 7.37 -4.91 -0.39
CA VAL A 28 6.36 -3.93 -0.79
C VAL A 28 5.61 -4.48 -2.00
N LEU A 29 4.30 -4.63 -1.88
CA LEU A 29 3.42 -5.21 -2.89
C LEU A 29 2.54 -4.15 -3.54
N VAL A 30 2.46 -4.21 -4.87
CA VAL A 30 1.66 -3.31 -5.70
C VAL A 30 0.94 -4.07 -6.81
N GLY A 31 -0.16 -3.53 -7.33
CA GLY A 31 -0.80 -4.08 -8.53
C GLY A 31 -0.16 -3.55 -9.82
N ALA A 32 -0.07 -4.37 -10.86
CA ALA A 32 0.44 -3.95 -12.16
C ALA A 32 -0.31 -2.74 -12.76
N GLY A 33 -1.61 -2.59 -12.45
CA GLY A 33 -2.39 -1.41 -12.84
C GLY A 33 -1.84 -0.09 -12.26
N THR A 34 -1.43 -0.09 -10.99
CA THR A 34 -0.79 1.07 -10.35
C THR A 34 0.59 1.32 -10.94
N VAL A 35 1.37 0.26 -11.21
CA VAL A 35 2.68 0.41 -11.86
C VAL A 35 2.55 1.09 -13.22
N ARG A 36 1.61 0.64 -14.06
CA ARG A 36 1.39 1.23 -15.39
C ARG A 36 0.88 2.68 -15.32
N ALA A 37 0.14 3.03 -14.29
CA ALA A 37 -0.43 4.37 -14.14
C ALA A 37 0.57 5.38 -13.55
N ASP A 38 1.34 4.98 -12.53
CA ASP A 38 2.12 5.90 -11.70
C ASP A 38 3.64 5.73 -11.83
N ASP A 39 4.08 4.61 -12.41
CA ASP A 39 5.49 4.20 -12.57
C ASP A 39 6.33 4.40 -11.28
N PRO A 40 5.91 3.79 -10.15
CA PRO A 40 6.59 3.94 -8.88
C PRO A 40 7.84 3.06 -8.82
N ALA A 41 8.88 3.53 -8.12
CA ALA A 41 10.06 2.71 -7.85
C ALA A 41 9.88 1.77 -6.64
N LEU A 42 9.01 2.14 -5.70
CA LEU A 42 8.73 1.42 -4.44
C LEU A 42 9.97 1.11 -3.57
N THR A 43 11.05 1.88 -3.76
CA THR A 43 12.25 1.83 -2.93
C THR A 43 12.16 2.73 -1.70
N VAL A 44 13.01 2.46 -0.73
CA VAL A 44 13.38 3.38 0.35
C VAL A 44 14.42 4.36 -0.21
N ARG A 45 14.17 5.68 -0.08
CA ARG A 45 15.05 6.73 -0.61
C ARG A 45 15.92 7.40 0.43
N ASN A 46 15.79 6.98 1.70
CA ASN A 46 16.58 7.52 2.79
C ASN A 46 17.82 6.66 3.01
N GLU A 47 18.99 7.18 2.63
CA GLU A 47 20.29 6.50 2.75
C GLU A 47 20.73 6.27 4.21
N GLU A 48 20.18 7.02 5.17
CA GLU A 48 20.43 6.79 6.60
C GLU A 48 19.72 5.53 7.11
N ILE A 49 18.67 5.09 6.41
CA ILE A 49 17.89 3.89 6.77
C ILE A 49 18.32 2.69 5.92
N VAL A 50 18.44 2.89 4.61
CA VAL A 50 18.84 1.84 3.65
C VAL A 50 19.96 2.39 2.78
N SER A 51 21.16 1.86 2.97
CA SER A 51 22.38 2.36 2.31
C SER A 51 22.71 1.66 0.98
N ASP A 52 22.10 0.50 0.69
CA ASP A 52 22.34 -0.26 -0.53
C ASP A 52 21.11 -1.08 -0.96
N GLU A 53 21.19 -1.73 -2.12
CA GLU A 53 20.12 -2.57 -2.66
C GLU A 53 19.80 -3.79 -1.79
N ALA A 54 20.75 -4.29 -0.98
CA ALA A 54 20.51 -5.45 -0.12
C ALA A 54 19.61 -5.11 1.07
N GLY A 55 19.56 -3.84 1.47
CA GLY A 55 18.63 -3.34 2.48
C GLY A 55 17.25 -2.94 1.93
N GLN A 56 17.04 -2.96 0.61
CA GLN A 56 15.73 -2.61 0.01
C GLN A 56 14.72 -3.74 0.24
N PRO A 57 13.43 -3.41 0.44
CA PRO A 57 12.40 -4.44 0.47
C PRO A 57 12.26 -5.13 -0.89
N LEU A 58 11.85 -6.39 -0.88
CA LEU A 58 11.44 -7.09 -2.08
C LEU A 58 10.27 -6.34 -2.73
N ARG A 59 10.42 -5.97 -4.00
CA ARG A 59 9.34 -5.33 -4.77
C ARG A 59 8.51 -6.43 -5.41
N VAL A 60 7.21 -6.47 -5.11
CA VAL A 60 6.28 -7.49 -5.57
C VAL A 60 5.20 -6.84 -6.41
N VAL A 61 4.97 -7.35 -7.60
CA VAL A 61 3.92 -6.87 -8.50
C VAL A 61 2.91 -7.98 -8.71
N LEU A 62 1.63 -7.70 -8.42
CA LEU A 62 0.52 -8.55 -8.83
C LEU A 62 0.21 -8.29 -10.30
N GLY A 63 0.59 -9.24 -11.16
CA GLY A 63 0.54 -9.12 -12.61
C GLY A 63 1.87 -8.72 -13.26
N GLN A 64 1.84 -8.67 -14.59
CA GLN A 64 3.03 -8.41 -15.40
C GLN A 64 3.22 -6.92 -15.71
N VAL A 65 4.45 -6.44 -15.67
CA VAL A 65 4.85 -5.06 -15.99
C VAL A 65 6.06 -5.06 -16.92
N SER A 66 6.33 -3.92 -17.57
CA SER A 66 7.47 -3.82 -18.49
C SER A 66 8.80 -3.95 -17.73
N GLU A 67 9.85 -4.43 -18.41
CA GLU A 67 11.19 -4.56 -17.84
C GLU A 67 11.87 -3.19 -17.65
N GLU A 68 11.34 -2.16 -18.30
CA GLU A 68 11.77 -0.76 -18.17
C GLU A 68 11.04 0.00 -17.05
N ALA A 69 10.04 -0.62 -16.41
CA ALA A 69 9.29 0.02 -15.33
C ALA A 69 10.22 0.30 -14.13
N ARG A 70 10.02 1.46 -13.47
CA ARG A 70 10.89 1.91 -12.37
C ARG A 70 10.86 1.01 -11.15
N VAL A 71 9.83 0.17 -11.02
CA VAL A 71 9.69 -0.81 -9.94
C VAL A 71 10.72 -1.94 -10.06
N GLN A 72 11.36 -2.13 -11.22
CA GLN A 72 12.30 -3.22 -11.43
C GLN A 72 13.60 -3.05 -10.62
N PRO A 73 14.26 -4.15 -10.19
CA PRO A 73 13.78 -5.53 -10.27
C PRO A 73 12.61 -5.81 -9.33
N ALA A 74 11.59 -6.52 -9.82
CA ALA A 74 10.43 -6.94 -9.04
C ALA A 74 10.06 -8.41 -9.28
N VAL A 75 9.54 -9.06 -8.24
CA VAL A 75 8.92 -10.38 -8.35
C VAL A 75 7.49 -10.20 -8.86
N ALA A 76 7.19 -10.74 -10.04
CA ALA A 76 5.82 -10.81 -10.52
C ALA A 76 5.13 -12.04 -9.92
N LEU A 77 3.99 -11.83 -9.27
CA LEU A 77 3.12 -12.88 -8.76
C LEU A 77 1.74 -12.75 -9.44
N ASP A 78 1.09 -13.89 -9.64
CA ASP A 78 -0.24 -14.01 -10.23
C ASP A 78 -1.00 -15.09 -9.44
N GLY A 79 -2.34 -15.04 -9.47
CA GLY A 79 -3.19 -16.04 -8.81
C GLY A 79 -3.83 -15.55 -7.51
N ASP A 80 -4.04 -16.47 -6.57
CA ASP A 80 -4.69 -16.19 -5.29
C ASP A 80 -3.78 -15.37 -4.36
N LEU A 81 -4.37 -14.46 -3.58
CA LEU A 81 -3.60 -13.60 -2.68
C LEU A 81 -3.01 -14.38 -1.49
N GLY A 82 -3.68 -15.42 -1.01
CA GLY A 82 -3.16 -16.29 0.04
C GLY A 82 -1.93 -17.06 -0.44
N GLU A 83 -2.00 -17.67 -1.62
CA GLU A 83 -0.86 -18.36 -2.23
C GLU A 83 0.32 -17.41 -2.48
N ALA A 84 0.05 -16.16 -2.91
CA ALA A 84 1.08 -15.14 -3.06
C ALA A 84 1.75 -14.79 -1.72
N LEU A 85 0.98 -14.69 -0.63
CA LEU A 85 1.54 -14.47 0.71
C LEU A 85 2.33 -15.69 1.21
N ASP A 86 1.88 -16.90 0.92
CA ASP A 86 2.60 -18.14 1.26
C ASP A 86 3.95 -18.22 0.53
N ASP A 87 4.02 -17.86 -0.75
CA ASP A 87 5.29 -17.76 -1.49
C ASP A 87 6.25 -16.75 -0.82
N LEU A 88 5.75 -15.57 -0.43
CA LEU A 88 6.55 -14.57 0.27
C LEU A 88 7.02 -15.08 1.64
N GLY A 89 6.14 -15.77 2.39
CA GLY A 89 6.49 -16.41 3.66
C GLY A 89 7.61 -17.45 3.50
N ASN A 90 7.55 -18.28 2.46
CA ASN A 90 8.58 -19.26 2.13
C ASN A 90 9.94 -18.62 1.76
N ARG A 91 9.93 -17.36 1.29
CA ARG A 91 11.14 -16.55 1.06
C ARG A 91 11.64 -15.85 2.33
N GLY A 92 11.00 -16.06 3.47
CA GLY A 92 11.34 -15.46 4.75
C GLY A 92 10.78 -14.05 4.96
N VAL A 93 9.81 -13.61 4.14
CA VAL A 93 9.15 -12.31 4.33
C VAL A 93 8.14 -12.43 5.47
N LEU A 94 8.38 -11.69 6.55
CA LEU A 94 7.49 -11.67 7.72
C LEU A 94 6.45 -10.54 7.68
N GLN A 95 6.75 -9.46 6.94
CA GLN A 95 5.87 -8.31 6.80
C GLN A 95 5.82 -7.87 5.34
N VAL A 96 4.60 -7.78 4.81
CA VAL A 96 4.31 -7.23 3.48
C VAL A 96 3.59 -5.91 3.64
N LEU A 97 4.12 -4.85 3.02
CA LEU A 97 3.44 -3.57 2.91
C LEU A 97 2.70 -3.51 1.56
N VAL A 98 1.37 -3.41 1.61
CA VAL A 98 0.56 -3.24 0.41
C VAL A 98 0.44 -1.75 0.08
N GLU A 99 1.19 -1.30 -0.93
CA GLU A 99 1.09 0.05 -1.51
C GLU A 99 0.39 0.00 -2.88
N GLY A 100 -0.68 -0.79 -2.95
CA GLY A 100 -1.48 -0.96 -4.15
C GLY A 100 -2.54 0.13 -4.32
N GLY A 101 -2.99 0.32 -5.55
CA GLY A 101 -4.22 1.07 -5.80
C GLY A 101 -5.45 0.40 -5.16
N ALA A 102 -6.55 1.14 -5.14
CA ALA A 102 -7.80 0.76 -4.47
C ALA A 102 -8.27 -0.68 -4.75
N THR A 103 -8.03 -1.19 -5.96
CA THR A 103 -8.38 -2.57 -6.35
C THR A 103 -7.63 -3.62 -5.56
N VAL A 104 -6.31 -3.49 -5.42
CA VAL A 104 -5.47 -4.46 -4.68
C VAL A 104 -5.77 -4.34 -3.19
N ALA A 105 -5.77 -3.12 -2.65
CA ALA A 105 -6.10 -2.89 -1.24
C ALA A 105 -7.49 -3.44 -0.89
N GLY A 106 -8.49 -3.24 -1.76
CA GLY A 106 -9.83 -3.79 -1.60
C GLY A 106 -9.88 -5.33 -1.68
N ALA A 107 -9.04 -5.95 -2.52
CA ALA A 107 -8.95 -7.40 -2.61
C ALA A 107 -8.36 -8.02 -1.33
N PHE A 108 -7.27 -7.46 -0.80
CA PHE A 108 -6.70 -7.87 0.50
C PHE A 108 -7.72 -7.72 1.64
N HIS A 109 -8.44 -6.58 1.68
CA HIS A 109 -9.47 -6.35 2.69
C HIS A 109 -10.59 -7.40 2.63
N ARG A 110 -11.15 -7.66 1.44
CA ARG A 110 -12.23 -8.67 1.28
C ARG A 110 -11.77 -10.09 1.57
N ALA A 111 -10.50 -10.40 1.29
CA ALA A 111 -9.92 -11.70 1.58
C ALA A 111 -9.62 -11.89 3.08
N GLY A 112 -9.76 -10.85 3.92
CA GLY A 112 -9.43 -10.92 5.34
C GLY A 112 -7.92 -11.04 5.60
N LEU A 113 -7.09 -10.59 4.66
CA LEU A 113 -5.63 -10.74 4.68
C LEU A 113 -4.90 -9.48 5.18
N VAL A 114 -5.59 -8.59 5.88
CA VAL A 114 -4.99 -7.36 6.41
C VAL A 114 -4.98 -7.39 7.92
N ASP A 115 -3.79 -7.46 8.50
CA ASP A 115 -3.60 -7.38 9.95
C ASP A 115 -3.70 -5.93 10.46
N ARG A 116 -3.17 -4.99 9.66
CA ARG A 116 -3.01 -3.59 10.05
C ARG A 116 -3.25 -2.64 8.89
N TYR A 117 -4.07 -1.62 9.14
CA TYR A 117 -4.28 -0.50 8.23
C TYR A 117 -3.50 0.72 8.70
N VAL A 118 -2.79 1.37 7.78
CA VAL A 118 -2.15 2.68 8.01
C VAL A 118 -2.71 3.66 7.00
N PHE A 119 -3.52 4.61 7.48
CA PHE A 119 -4.10 5.67 6.66
C PHE A 119 -3.36 6.99 6.87
N TYR A 120 -3.17 7.72 5.78
CA TYR A 120 -2.70 9.10 5.80
C TYR A 120 -3.84 10.02 5.37
N LEU A 121 -4.20 10.95 6.26
CA LEU A 121 -5.22 11.97 6.01
C LEU A 121 -4.56 13.33 5.81
N ALA A 122 -4.66 13.87 4.60
CA ALA A 122 -4.37 15.27 4.34
C ALA A 122 -5.62 16.14 4.54
N PRO A 123 -5.48 17.43 4.90
CA PRO A 123 -6.60 18.36 5.02
C PRO A 123 -7.08 18.87 3.65
N ALA A 124 -7.36 17.93 2.73
CA ALA A 124 -7.78 18.20 1.35
C ALA A 124 -9.12 17.54 1.05
N LEU A 125 -10.12 18.34 0.68
CA LEU A 125 -11.43 17.86 0.28
C LEU A 125 -11.57 18.04 -1.24
N LEU A 126 -11.70 16.93 -1.96
CA LEU A 126 -11.88 16.96 -3.42
C LEU A 126 -13.32 17.27 -3.84
N GLY A 127 -14.30 16.92 -3.00
CA GLY A 127 -15.72 16.96 -3.36
C GLY A 127 -16.10 15.90 -4.40
N GLY A 128 -17.39 15.83 -4.73
CA GLY A 128 -17.93 14.92 -5.74
C GLY A 128 -18.12 13.46 -5.28
N ASP A 129 -18.66 12.64 -6.18
CA ASP A 129 -18.86 11.19 -6.05
C ASP A 129 -18.03 10.38 -7.05
N ASP A 130 -17.14 11.03 -7.79
CA ASP A 130 -16.27 10.48 -8.85
C ASP A 130 -14.80 10.34 -8.41
N GLY A 131 -14.53 10.59 -7.12
CA GLY A 131 -13.24 10.29 -6.50
C GLY A 131 -12.94 8.79 -6.49
N ARG A 132 -11.65 8.44 -6.57
CA ARG A 132 -11.23 7.04 -6.39
C ARG A 132 -11.40 6.66 -4.92
N PRO A 133 -12.11 5.57 -4.58
CA PRO A 133 -12.24 5.12 -3.21
C PRO A 133 -10.89 4.59 -2.69
N VAL A 134 -10.75 4.49 -1.37
CA VAL A 134 -9.56 3.88 -0.75
C VAL A 134 -9.51 2.37 -0.97
N LEU A 135 -10.67 1.71 -0.90
CA LEU A 135 -10.85 0.28 -1.18
C LEU A 135 -11.90 0.12 -2.28
N ALA A 136 -11.52 -0.48 -3.41
CA ALA A 136 -12.43 -0.71 -4.53
C ALA A 136 -12.99 -2.13 -4.54
N GLY A 137 -14.20 -2.28 -5.10
CA GLY A 137 -14.95 -3.53 -5.22
C GLY A 137 -16.19 -3.55 -4.33
N GLY A 138 -16.82 -4.71 -4.20
CA GLY A 138 -18.03 -4.86 -3.37
C GLY A 138 -17.73 -4.58 -1.89
N GLY A 139 -18.48 -3.65 -1.29
CA GLY A 139 -18.45 -3.43 0.15
C GLY A 139 -19.29 -4.46 0.91
N ALA A 140 -19.24 -4.40 2.24
CA ALA A 140 -20.14 -5.20 3.08
C ALA A 140 -21.60 -4.86 2.75
N PRO A 141 -22.47 -5.87 2.49
CA PRO A 141 -23.85 -5.61 2.11
C PRO A 141 -24.70 -5.15 3.30
N THR A 142 -24.25 -5.42 4.53
CA THR A 142 -24.90 -5.01 5.78
C THR A 142 -23.91 -4.50 6.81
N MET A 143 -24.38 -3.73 7.79
CA MET A 143 -23.54 -3.20 8.89
C MET A 143 -23.00 -4.28 9.83
N THR A 144 -23.60 -5.48 9.82
CA THR A 144 -23.15 -6.65 10.59
C THR A 144 -21.94 -7.31 9.95
N GLU A 145 -21.85 -7.25 8.62
CA GLU A 145 -20.75 -7.79 7.83
C GLU A 145 -19.62 -6.77 7.61
N ALA A 146 -19.80 -5.53 8.09
CA ALA A 146 -18.77 -4.51 8.04
C ALA A 146 -17.58 -4.92 8.91
N TRP A 147 -16.37 -4.81 8.38
CA TRP A 147 -15.15 -4.98 9.15
C TRP A 147 -15.15 -4.01 10.34
N ARG A 148 -14.84 -4.54 11.53
CA ARG A 148 -14.70 -3.81 12.77
C ARG A 148 -13.28 -4.01 13.27
N GLY A 149 -12.73 -2.93 13.82
CA GLY A 149 -11.44 -2.96 14.47
C GLY A 149 -11.30 -1.74 15.37
N ARG A 150 -10.11 -1.58 15.91
CA ARG A 150 -9.79 -0.52 16.87
C ARG A 150 -8.76 0.45 16.31
N ILE A 151 -8.84 1.69 16.76
CA ILE A 151 -7.79 2.68 16.54
C ILE A 151 -6.61 2.32 17.43
N VAL A 152 -5.46 2.02 16.82
CA VAL A 152 -4.21 1.72 17.50
C VAL A 152 -3.47 3.01 17.82
N SER A 153 -3.40 3.95 16.87
CA SER A 153 -2.78 5.25 17.08
C SER A 153 -3.30 6.31 16.12
N VAL A 154 -3.20 7.57 16.54
CA VAL A 154 -3.40 8.76 15.71
C VAL A 154 -2.22 9.70 15.96
N ARG A 155 -1.45 10.03 14.91
CA ARG A 155 -0.25 10.87 15.02
C ARG A 155 -0.29 12.01 13.99
N PRO A 156 -0.10 13.27 14.39
CA PRO A 156 0.19 14.35 13.44
C PRO A 156 1.53 14.12 12.73
N LEU A 157 1.57 14.38 11.43
CA LEU A 157 2.77 14.35 10.59
C LEU A 157 2.80 15.64 9.76
N GLY A 158 3.43 16.69 10.30
CA GLY A 158 3.38 18.01 9.69
C GLY A 158 1.94 18.50 9.55
N GLY A 159 1.47 18.68 8.31
CA GLY A 159 0.09 19.06 7.99
C GLY A 159 -0.91 17.90 7.89
N ASP A 160 -0.45 16.65 7.98
CA ASP A 160 -1.26 15.45 7.80
C ASP A 160 -1.51 14.70 9.12
N LEU A 161 -2.39 13.70 9.09
CA LEU A 161 -2.58 12.72 10.16
C LEU A 161 -2.23 11.31 9.67
N ARG A 162 -1.54 10.52 10.50
CA ARG A 162 -1.43 9.07 10.37
C ARG A 162 -2.37 8.40 11.35
N VAL A 163 -3.28 7.57 10.83
CA VAL A 163 -4.23 6.78 11.61
C VAL A 163 -3.91 5.31 11.40
N GLU A 164 -3.68 4.58 12.50
CA GLU A 164 -3.43 3.15 12.47
C GLU A 164 -4.63 2.39 13.04
N LEU A 165 -5.13 1.41 12.29
CA LEU A 165 -6.19 0.50 12.74
C LEU A 165 -5.68 -0.94 12.73
N ALA A 166 -6.19 -1.75 13.65
CA ALA A 166 -5.99 -3.19 13.66
C ALA A 166 -7.34 -3.88 13.88
N GLY A 167 -7.43 -5.15 13.47
CA GLY A 167 -8.55 -6.01 13.85
C GLY A 167 -8.67 -6.15 15.38
N ASP A 168 -9.85 -6.55 15.82
CA ASP A 168 -10.11 -6.88 17.23
C ASP A 168 -9.40 -8.17 17.67
#